data_AF-A0AA88Y6P1-F1
#
_entry.id   AF-A0AA88Y6P1-F1
#
_cell.length_a   1.000
_cell.length_b   1.000
_cell.length_c   1.000
_cell.angle_alpha   90.00
_cell.angle_beta   90.00
_cell.angle_gamma   90.00
#
_symmetry.space_group_name_H-M   'P 1'
#
loop_
_entity.id
_entity.type
_entity.pdbx_description
1 polymer ?
#
loop_
_entity_poly.entity_id
_entity_poly.type
_entity_poly.pdbx_seq_one_letter_code
_entity_poly.pdbx_strand_id
1 'polypeptide(L)'
;MITDLQMDISAVNNMTYEEFMSKFGNVVERCSLCAAAVWDERPYEDVVHFSQSIAKIIDDLPVSAKKGLLRHIPDLAGRMAQSGGLSKESTYEQKSAGLLNMSDEERMKINSLNEKYKRKFGFPFVICARKNKKDTILEALEKRLKNCCEQEINTVYEMDISAVNSMSYEEFISKFGNVVEHCSLCAAAVWREHPFNDVAQLSRHIAKFIDDLPLSGKEGILRLHPDLAGRIAQSGGLTKESTNEQKSAGLNDMTDDERMKMNRMNEQYKQKFGFPFVICARQNKKAAILEGLERRLNNSAEQEAITGANEVKKICDLRLRDIVDPTSSKL
;
A
#
# COMPACT_ATOMS: atom_id res chain seq x y z
N MET A 1 -10.33 -11.44 4.60
CA MET A 1 -10.92 -12.76 4.89
C MET A 1 -10.43 -13.39 6.22
N ILE A 2 -9.55 -12.78 7.02
CA ILE A 2 -8.99 -13.43 8.24
C ILE A 2 -9.37 -12.71 9.55
N THR A 3 -9.96 -11.51 9.49
CA THR A 3 -10.19 -10.67 10.69
C THR A 3 -11.28 -11.18 11.66
N ASP A 4 -12.02 -12.23 11.32
CA ASP A 4 -13.14 -12.74 12.16
C ASP A 4 -12.83 -14.07 12.87
N LEU A 5 -11.62 -14.63 12.75
CA LEU A 5 -11.22 -15.80 13.52
C LEU A 5 -10.60 -15.35 14.85
N GLN A 6 -11.26 -15.65 15.98
CA GLN A 6 -10.60 -15.70 17.29
C GLN A 6 -9.49 -16.75 17.20
N MET A 7 -8.29 -16.29 16.86
CA MET A 7 -7.16 -17.14 16.56
C MET A 7 -6.11 -16.96 17.65
N ASP A 8 -5.81 -18.04 18.38
CA ASP A 8 -4.71 -18.07 19.32
C ASP A 8 -3.39 -18.26 18.56
N ILE A 9 -2.56 -17.21 18.53
CA ILE A 9 -1.28 -17.24 17.82
C ILE A 9 -0.30 -18.26 18.41
N SER A 10 -0.38 -18.50 19.73
CA SER A 10 0.45 -19.50 20.40
C SER A 10 0.12 -20.91 19.89
N ALA A 11 -1.16 -21.19 19.66
CA ALA A 11 -1.58 -22.44 19.04
C ALA A 11 -1.06 -22.56 17.60
N VAL A 12 -1.10 -21.49 16.80
CA VAL A 12 -0.57 -21.48 15.41
C VAL A 12 0.93 -21.76 15.36
N ASN A 13 1.70 -21.17 16.27
CA ASN A 13 3.15 -21.38 16.35
C ASN A 13 3.52 -22.82 16.73
N ASN A 14 2.65 -23.52 17.46
CA ASN A 14 2.88 -24.88 17.93
C ASN A 14 2.24 -25.98 17.07
N MET A 15 1.51 -25.63 16.00
CA MET A 15 0.94 -26.63 15.07
C MET A 15 2.03 -27.42 14.36
N THR A 16 1.76 -28.70 14.11
CA THR A 16 2.48 -29.52 13.14
C THR A 16 2.16 -29.08 11.70
N TYR A 17 2.99 -29.49 10.74
CA TYR A 17 2.79 -29.09 9.33
C TYR A 17 1.44 -29.58 8.81
N GLU A 18 1.05 -30.82 9.15
CA GLU A 18 -0.23 -31.39 8.74
C GLU A 18 -1.42 -30.63 9.34
N GLU A 19 -1.37 -30.30 10.63
CA GLU A 19 -2.42 -29.51 11.30
C GLU A 19 -2.54 -28.11 10.71
N PHE A 20 -1.40 -27.46 10.45
CA PHE A 20 -1.37 -26.13 9.86
C PHE A 20 -1.90 -26.15 8.43
N MET A 21 -1.48 -27.10 7.61
CA MET A 21 -1.96 -27.23 6.22
C MET A 21 -3.43 -27.64 6.16
N SER A 22 -3.91 -28.44 7.11
CA SER A 22 -5.34 -28.75 7.24
C SER A 22 -6.16 -27.49 7.57
N LYS A 23 -5.67 -26.67 8.50
CA LYS A 23 -6.37 -25.48 8.98
C LYS A 23 -6.27 -24.28 8.04
N PHE A 24 -5.09 -24.06 7.47
CA PHE A 24 -4.73 -22.86 6.72
C PHE A 24 -4.46 -23.10 5.24
N GLY A 25 -4.41 -24.35 4.76
CA GLY A 25 -4.13 -24.70 3.37
C GLY A 25 -5.10 -24.12 2.34
N ASN A 26 -6.26 -23.62 2.78
CA ASN A 26 -7.27 -22.94 1.96
C ASN A 26 -7.48 -21.48 2.34
N VAL A 27 -6.58 -20.86 3.12
CA VAL A 27 -6.65 -19.42 3.47
C VAL A 27 -6.73 -18.55 2.23
N VAL A 28 -5.99 -18.93 1.19
CA VAL A 28 -6.27 -18.51 -0.18
C VAL A 28 -6.97 -19.68 -0.85
N GLU A 29 -8.20 -19.45 -1.30
CA GLU A 29 -9.07 -20.52 -1.83
C GLU A 29 -8.33 -21.34 -2.89
N ARG A 30 -8.16 -22.65 -2.61
CA ARG A 30 -7.47 -23.63 -3.48
C ARG A 30 -6.00 -23.32 -3.77
N CYS A 31 -5.32 -22.56 -2.91
CA CYS A 31 -3.88 -22.36 -2.97
C CYS A 31 -3.19 -22.73 -1.64
N SER A 32 -2.71 -23.97 -1.58
CA SER A 32 -1.89 -24.46 -0.47
C SER A 32 -0.48 -23.87 -0.45
N LEU A 33 0.01 -23.35 -1.57
CA LEU A 33 1.36 -22.77 -1.67
C LEU A 33 1.53 -21.53 -0.80
N CYS A 34 0.51 -20.68 -0.70
CA CYS A 34 0.55 -19.53 0.21
C CYS A 34 0.63 -19.99 1.67
N ALA A 35 -0.15 -21.00 2.06
CA ALA A 35 -0.08 -21.55 3.41
C ALA A 35 1.27 -22.19 3.71
N ALA A 36 1.84 -22.95 2.76
CA ALA A 36 3.15 -23.56 2.91
C ALA A 36 4.28 -22.51 3.01
N ALA A 37 4.21 -21.43 2.23
CA ALA A 37 5.20 -20.35 2.31
C ALA A 37 5.11 -19.60 3.64
N VAL A 38 3.89 -19.36 4.13
CA VAL A 38 3.66 -18.69 5.40
C VAL A 38 4.17 -19.57 6.55
N TRP A 39 3.91 -20.89 6.52
CA TRP A 39 4.36 -21.85 7.55
C TRP A 39 5.84 -21.72 7.95
N ASP A 40 6.71 -21.45 6.97
CA ASP A 40 8.16 -21.31 7.16
C ASP A 40 8.56 -19.97 7.83
N GLU A 41 7.67 -18.98 7.91
CA GLU A 41 7.92 -17.68 8.55
C GLU A 41 7.66 -17.67 10.08
N ARG A 42 7.28 -18.79 10.67
CA ARG A 42 7.06 -18.89 12.13
C ARG A 42 8.37 -18.78 12.93
N PRO A 43 8.31 -18.31 14.19
CA PRO A 43 7.11 -17.98 14.95
C PRO A 43 6.57 -16.57 14.66
N TYR A 44 5.24 -16.40 14.76
CA TYR A 44 4.59 -15.10 14.73
C TYR A 44 4.42 -14.51 16.12
N GLU A 45 4.51 -13.20 16.22
CA GLU A 45 4.38 -12.46 17.47
C GLU A 45 2.91 -12.35 17.89
N ASP A 46 2.03 -12.09 16.93
CA ASP A 46 0.59 -11.96 17.11
C ASP A 46 -0.19 -12.32 15.82
N VAL A 47 -1.52 -12.24 15.90
CA VAL A 47 -2.45 -12.49 14.77
C VAL A 47 -2.22 -11.51 13.62
N VAL A 48 -1.75 -10.29 13.94
CA VAL A 48 -1.50 -9.23 12.97
C VAL A 48 -0.25 -9.58 12.15
N HIS A 49 0.85 -9.97 12.78
CA HIS A 49 2.06 -10.45 12.11
C HIS A 49 1.74 -11.63 11.18
N PHE A 50 1.01 -12.64 11.64
CA PHE A 50 0.59 -13.76 10.79
C PHE A 50 -0.21 -13.31 9.56
N SER A 51 -1.20 -12.43 9.77
CA SER A 51 -2.03 -11.92 8.68
C SER A 51 -1.23 -11.09 7.68
N GLN A 52 -0.25 -10.31 8.17
CA GLN A 52 0.66 -9.51 7.34
C GLN A 52 1.63 -10.39 6.54
N SER A 53 2.13 -11.48 7.11
CA SER A 53 2.96 -12.48 6.41
C SER A 53 2.22 -13.10 5.22
N ILE A 54 0.95 -13.47 5.39
CA ILE A 54 0.11 -13.99 4.30
C ILE A 54 -0.06 -12.93 3.20
N ALA A 55 -0.39 -11.70 3.58
CA ALA A 55 -0.56 -10.61 2.62
C ALA A 55 0.72 -10.32 1.83
N LYS A 56 1.87 -10.28 2.53
CA LYS A 56 3.18 -10.06 1.92
C LYS A 56 3.54 -11.14 0.91
N ILE A 57 3.34 -12.42 1.24
CA ILE A 57 3.61 -13.52 0.31
C ILE A 57 2.77 -13.38 -0.95
N ILE A 58 1.49 -13.01 -0.81
CA ILE A 58 0.63 -12.76 -1.97
C ILE A 58 1.14 -11.55 -2.76
N ASP A 59 1.55 -10.47 -2.10
CA ASP A 59 2.04 -9.24 -2.73
C ASP A 59 3.33 -9.44 -3.52
N ASP A 60 4.25 -10.26 -3.02
CA ASP A 60 5.54 -10.55 -3.63
C ASP A 60 5.42 -11.53 -4.82
N LEU A 61 4.26 -12.18 -5.02
CA LEU A 61 4.07 -13.06 -6.17
C LEU A 61 4.14 -12.30 -7.50
N PRO A 62 4.78 -12.89 -8.53
CA PRO A 62 4.74 -12.33 -9.87
C PRO A 62 3.29 -12.27 -10.38
N VAL A 63 3.00 -11.31 -11.25
CA VAL A 63 1.66 -11.05 -11.81
C VAL A 63 1.02 -12.33 -12.39
N SER A 64 1.81 -13.20 -13.02
CA SER A 64 1.35 -14.49 -13.54
C SER A 64 0.87 -15.44 -12.45
N ALA A 65 1.56 -15.49 -11.30
CA ALA A 65 1.18 -16.31 -10.16
C ALA A 65 -0.06 -15.73 -9.44
N LYS A 66 -0.13 -14.40 -9.26
CA LYS A 66 -1.34 -13.71 -8.76
C LYS A 66 -2.57 -14.06 -9.61
N LYS A 67 -2.47 -13.97 -10.94
CA LYS A 67 -3.54 -14.42 -11.85
C LYS A 67 -3.90 -15.90 -11.66
N GLY A 68 -2.90 -16.75 -11.42
CA GLY A 68 -3.11 -18.16 -11.10
C GLY A 68 -3.99 -18.36 -9.88
N LEU A 69 -3.74 -17.61 -8.80
CA LEU A 69 -4.58 -17.64 -7.60
C LEU A 69 -6.03 -17.23 -7.90
N LEU A 70 -6.22 -16.14 -8.65
CA LEU A 70 -7.55 -15.59 -8.93
C LEU A 70 -8.40 -16.51 -9.80
N ARG A 71 -7.79 -17.31 -10.70
CA ARG A 71 -8.52 -18.24 -11.59
C ARG A 71 -9.35 -19.29 -10.87
N HIS A 72 -9.02 -19.58 -9.62
CA HIS A 72 -9.71 -20.59 -8.83
C HIS A 72 -10.89 -20.06 -8.03
N ILE A 73 -11.06 -18.73 -7.98
CA ILE A 73 -12.17 -18.07 -7.29
C ILE A 73 -13.46 -18.31 -8.09
N PRO A 74 -14.59 -18.66 -7.45
CA PRO A 74 -15.86 -18.81 -8.16
C PRO A 74 -16.41 -17.45 -8.65
N ASP A 75 -17.07 -17.46 -9.81
CA ASP A 75 -17.76 -16.27 -10.33
C ASP A 75 -18.88 -15.80 -9.38
N LEU A 76 -18.99 -14.49 -9.18
CA LEU A 76 -20.13 -13.88 -8.47
C LEU A 76 -21.44 -14.14 -9.22
N ALA A 77 -22.44 -14.65 -8.52
CA ALA A 77 -23.73 -15.11 -9.08
C ALA A 77 -23.62 -16.17 -10.21
N GLY A 78 -22.44 -16.81 -10.34
CA GLY A 78 -22.18 -17.81 -11.38
C GLY A 78 -22.82 -19.17 -11.11
N ARG A 79 -22.54 -20.14 -11.98
CA ARG A 79 -23.13 -21.49 -11.91
C ARG A 79 -22.91 -22.19 -10.56
N MET A 80 -21.73 -22.04 -9.95
CA MET A 80 -21.44 -22.63 -8.63
C MET A 80 -22.31 -22.03 -7.52
N ALA A 81 -22.63 -20.73 -7.59
CA ALA A 81 -23.54 -20.08 -6.65
C ALA A 81 -24.96 -20.64 -6.78
N GLN A 82 -25.39 -20.94 -8.00
CA GLN A 82 -26.73 -21.44 -8.30
C GLN A 82 -26.90 -22.92 -7.93
N SER A 83 -25.86 -23.72 -8.16
CA SER A 83 -25.89 -25.15 -7.87
C SER A 83 -25.56 -25.49 -6.41
N GLY A 84 -25.40 -24.48 -5.53
CA GLY A 84 -25.01 -24.67 -4.12
C GLY A 84 -23.59 -25.21 -3.92
N GLY A 85 -22.70 -25.02 -4.91
CA GLY A 85 -21.32 -25.52 -4.90
C GLY A 85 -20.29 -24.57 -4.30
N LEU A 86 -20.71 -23.44 -3.72
CA LEU A 86 -19.83 -22.49 -3.02
C LEU A 86 -19.48 -22.99 -1.62
N SER A 87 -18.38 -22.47 -1.06
CA SER A 87 -18.11 -22.60 0.38
C SER A 87 -19.22 -21.96 1.21
N LYS A 88 -19.31 -22.33 2.50
CA LYS A 88 -20.31 -21.75 3.41
C LYS A 88 -20.12 -20.23 3.52
N GLU A 89 -18.88 -19.80 3.60
CA GLU A 89 -18.46 -18.40 3.71
C GLU A 89 -18.85 -17.64 2.43
N SER A 90 -18.47 -18.12 1.26
CA SER A 90 -18.80 -17.45 -0.01
C SER A 90 -20.32 -17.41 -0.26
N THR A 91 -21.04 -18.46 0.12
CA THR A 91 -22.51 -18.48 0.07
C THR A 91 -23.11 -17.37 0.94
N TYR A 92 -22.64 -17.23 2.18
CA TYR A 92 -23.10 -16.19 3.10
C TYR A 92 -22.82 -14.79 2.58
N GLU A 93 -21.60 -14.55 2.09
CA GLU A 93 -21.19 -13.25 1.56
C GLU A 93 -22.03 -12.83 0.34
N GLN A 94 -22.21 -13.72 -0.63
CA GLN A 94 -23.03 -13.44 -1.81
C GLN A 94 -24.52 -13.28 -1.48
N LYS A 95 -25.03 -14.02 -0.48
CA LYS A 95 -26.39 -13.83 0.04
C LYS A 95 -26.56 -12.44 0.65
N SER A 96 -25.62 -11.99 1.47
CA SER A 96 -25.66 -10.67 2.12
C SER A 96 -25.61 -9.48 1.14
N ALA A 97 -24.94 -9.70 0.00
CA ALA A 97 -24.86 -8.75 -1.11
C ALA A 97 -26.14 -8.70 -1.97
N GLY A 98 -27.07 -9.65 -1.79
CA GLY A 98 -28.29 -9.78 -2.60
C GLY A 98 -28.10 -10.52 -3.92
N LEU A 99 -26.92 -11.10 -4.18
CA LEU A 99 -26.60 -11.78 -5.44
C LEU A 99 -27.40 -13.09 -5.62
N LEU A 100 -27.78 -13.76 -4.52
CA LEU A 100 -28.59 -14.98 -4.59
C LEU A 100 -30.08 -14.71 -4.89
N ASN A 101 -30.53 -13.46 -4.75
CA ASN A 101 -31.93 -13.03 -4.94
C ASN A 101 -32.13 -12.18 -6.21
N MET A 102 -31.20 -12.25 -7.16
CA MET A 102 -31.30 -11.52 -8.43
C MET A 102 -32.43 -12.05 -9.32
N SER A 103 -33.05 -11.16 -10.10
CA SER A 103 -33.99 -11.53 -11.17
C SER A 103 -33.28 -12.26 -12.31
N ASP A 104 -34.03 -12.91 -13.20
CA ASP A 104 -33.43 -13.62 -14.34
C ASP A 104 -32.68 -12.67 -15.28
N GLU A 105 -33.21 -11.46 -15.51
CA GLU A 105 -32.54 -10.43 -16.31
C GLU A 105 -31.22 -9.97 -15.68
N GLU A 106 -31.23 -9.69 -14.37
CA GLU A 106 -30.03 -9.31 -13.62
C GLU A 106 -28.97 -10.42 -13.66
N ARG A 107 -29.40 -11.69 -13.55
CA ARG A 107 -28.53 -12.86 -13.65
C ARG A 107 -27.93 -13.00 -15.05
N MET A 108 -28.73 -12.85 -16.10
CA MET A 108 -28.22 -12.88 -17.47
C MET A 108 -27.19 -11.77 -17.69
N LYS A 109 -27.44 -10.58 -17.16
CA LYS A 109 -26.53 -9.44 -17.23
C LYS A 109 -25.19 -9.73 -16.54
N ILE A 110 -25.20 -10.12 -15.26
CA ILE A 110 -23.95 -10.37 -14.51
C ILE A 110 -23.15 -11.53 -15.10
N ASN A 111 -23.82 -12.59 -15.57
CA ASN A 111 -23.15 -13.72 -16.22
C ASN A 111 -22.47 -13.30 -17.53
N SER A 112 -23.14 -12.50 -18.37
CA SER A 112 -22.55 -11.94 -19.59
C SER A 112 -21.33 -11.07 -19.30
N LEU A 113 -21.40 -10.25 -18.25
CA LEU A 113 -20.28 -9.40 -17.82
C LEU A 113 -19.11 -10.22 -17.25
N ASN A 114 -19.37 -11.25 -16.43
CA ASN A 114 -18.36 -12.17 -15.91
C ASN A 114 -17.62 -12.89 -17.05
N GLU A 115 -18.33 -13.35 -18.09
CA GLU A 115 -17.71 -13.97 -19.26
C GLU A 115 -16.82 -12.99 -20.05
N LYS A 116 -17.29 -11.76 -20.26
CA LYS A 116 -16.47 -10.70 -20.89
C LYS A 116 -15.23 -10.39 -20.05
N TYR A 117 -15.39 -10.32 -18.73
CA TYR A 117 -14.33 -10.00 -17.79
C TYR A 117 -13.25 -11.09 -17.79
N LYS A 118 -13.65 -12.36 -17.64
CA LYS A 118 -12.74 -13.51 -17.71
C LYS A 118 -12.00 -13.56 -19.04
N ARG A 119 -12.69 -13.33 -20.16
CA ARG A 119 -12.07 -13.29 -21.49
C ARG A 119 -11.00 -12.20 -21.60
N LYS A 120 -11.24 -11.03 -21.00
CA LYS A 120 -10.31 -9.90 -21.06
C LYS A 120 -9.10 -10.09 -20.14
N PHE A 121 -9.32 -10.45 -18.88
CA PHE A 121 -8.28 -10.39 -17.84
C PHE A 121 -7.65 -11.76 -17.52
N GLY A 122 -8.34 -12.86 -17.87
CA GLY A 122 -7.87 -14.23 -17.67
C GLY A 122 -8.13 -14.78 -16.27
N PHE A 123 -8.99 -14.13 -15.48
CA PHE A 123 -9.48 -14.55 -14.17
C PHE A 123 -10.89 -13.97 -13.89
N PRO A 124 -11.67 -14.57 -12.97
CA PRO A 124 -12.98 -14.08 -12.52
C PRO A 124 -12.95 -12.67 -11.94
N PHE A 125 -14.09 -11.97 -11.96
CA PHE A 125 -14.20 -10.68 -11.29
C PHE A 125 -14.21 -10.86 -9.77
N VAL A 126 -13.34 -10.10 -9.08
CA VAL A 126 -13.18 -10.20 -7.62
C VAL A 126 -13.46 -8.84 -6.99
N ILE A 127 -14.38 -8.85 -6.02
CA ILE A 127 -14.73 -7.71 -5.17
C ILE A 127 -15.29 -8.24 -3.85
N CYS A 128 -15.10 -7.50 -2.75
CA CYS A 128 -15.63 -7.87 -1.45
C CYS A 128 -17.17 -7.80 -1.44
N ALA A 129 -17.84 -8.95 -1.51
CA ALA A 129 -19.31 -9.00 -1.56
C ALA A 129 -19.95 -8.45 -0.27
N ARG A 130 -19.35 -8.64 0.91
CA ARG A 130 -19.90 -8.13 2.19
C ARG A 130 -20.10 -6.61 2.23
N LYS A 131 -19.25 -5.87 1.52
CA LYS A 131 -19.23 -4.39 1.54
C LYS A 131 -20.05 -3.78 0.41
N ASN A 132 -20.61 -4.59 -0.48
CA ASN A 132 -21.25 -4.11 -1.70
C ASN A 132 -22.64 -4.72 -1.86
N LYS A 133 -23.57 -3.95 -2.43
CA LYS A 133 -24.87 -4.47 -2.88
C LYS A 133 -24.80 -4.86 -4.34
N LYS A 134 -25.71 -5.73 -4.79
CA LYS A 134 -25.75 -6.25 -6.17
C LYS A 134 -25.60 -5.16 -7.25
N ASP A 135 -26.20 -3.99 -7.05
CA ASP A 135 -26.15 -2.89 -8.02
C ASP A 135 -24.74 -2.27 -8.08
N THR A 136 -24.12 -2.02 -6.92
CA THR A 136 -22.74 -1.55 -6.82
C THR A 136 -21.74 -2.54 -7.42
N ILE A 137 -21.98 -3.85 -7.24
CA ILE A 137 -21.16 -4.91 -7.83
C ILE A 137 -21.25 -4.88 -9.36
N LEU A 138 -22.46 -4.73 -9.91
CA LEU A 138 -22.68 -4.62 -11.35
C LEU A 138 -22.01 -3.39 -11.95
N GLU A 139 -22.17 -2.22 -11.31
CA GLU A 139 -21.53 -0.97 -11.73
C GLU A 139 -19.99 -1.08 -11.68
N ALA A 140 -19.45 -1.65 -10.61
CA ALA A 140 -18.02 -1.87 -10.45
C ALA A 140 -17.47 -2.79 -11.55
N LEU A 141 -18.19 -3.87 -11.87
CA LEU A 141 -17.83 -4.81 -12.93
C LEU A 141 -17.83 -4.13 -14.31
N GLU A 142 -18.86 -3.35 -14.64
CA GLU A 142 -18.93 -2.59 -15.90
C GLU A 142 -17.83 -1.52 -16.02
N LYS A 143 -17.53 -0.82 -14.92
CA LYS A 143 -16.47 0.17 -14.87
C LYS A 143 -15.10 -0.48 -15.05
N ARG A 144 -14.80 -1.53 -14.27
CA ARG A 144 -13.51 -2.23 -14.26
C ARG A 144 -13.24 -3.01 -15.54
N LEU A 145 -14.29 -3.41 -16.28
CA LEU A 145 -14.16 -3.91 -17.65
C LEU A 145 -13.47 -2.93 -18.61
N LYS A 146 -13.41 -1.63 -18.30
CA LYS A 146 -12.70 -0.63 -19.11
C LYS A 146 -11.20 -0.55 -18.79
N ASN A 147 -10.76 -1.09 -17.65
CA ASN A 147 -9.36 -1.06 -17.20
C ASN A 147 -8.42 -1.83 -18.14
N CYS A 148 -7.14 -1.47 -18.15
CA CYS A 148 -6.10 -2.33 -18.71
C CYS A 148 -5.79 -3.52 -17.77
N CYS A 149 -5.13 -4.56 -18.27
CA CYS A 149 -4.85 -5.76 -17.48
C CYS A 149 -4.01 -5.48 -16.22
N GLU A 150 -3.10 -4.51 -16.28
CA GLU A 150 -2.24 -4.13 -15.16
C GLU A 150 -3.04 -3.43 -14.07
N GLN A 151 -3.80 -2.39 -14.43
CA GLN A 151 -4.73 -1.69 -13.54
C GLN A 151 -5.69 -2.65 -12.82
N GLU A 152 -6.21 -3.64 -13.55
CA GLU A 152 -7.20 -4.56 -13.00
C GLU A 152 -6.63 -5.52 -11.96
N ILE A 153 -5.41 -6.00 -12.18
CA ILE A 153 -4.73 -6.86 -11.21
C ILE A 153 -4.45 -6.06 -9.94
N ASN A 154 -4.05 -4.81 -10.08
CA ASN A 154 -3.75 -3.94 -8.94
C ASN A 154 -5.02 -3.65 -8.13
N THR A 155 -6.16 -3.44 -8.79
CA THR A 155 -7.47 -3.22 -8.13
C THR A 155 -7.93 -4.40 -7.26
N VAL A 156 -7.44 -5.63 -7.51
CA VAL A 156 -7.79 -6.81 -6.71
C VAL A 156 -6.96 -6.90 -5.41
N TYR A 157 -5.80 -6.25 -5.37
CA TYR A 157 -4.85 -6.31 -4.25
C TYR A 157 -4.60 -4.96 -3.56
N GLU A 158 -5.26 -3.88 -3.98
CA GLU A 158 -5.25 -2.59 -3.28
C GLU A 158 -5.77 -2.74 -1.84
N MET A 159 -5.08 -2.11 -0.89
CA MET A 159 -5.58 -1.96 0.47
C MET A 159 -6.80 -1.03 0.44
N ASP A 160 -7.98 -1.65 0.48
CA ASP A 160 -9.28 -0.98 0.55
C ASP A 160 -9.28 0.07 1.68
N ILE A 161 -9.66 1.31 1.38
CA ILE A 161 -9.72 2.41 2.36
C ILE A 161 -10.57 2.05 3.59
N SER A 162 -11.55 1.17 3.44
CA SER A 162 -12.34 0.72 4.59
C SER A 162 -11.56 -0.22 5.51
N ALA A 163 -10.51 -0.91 5.03
CA ALA A 163 -9.54 -1.60 5.88
C ALA A 163 -8.73 -0.59 6.70
N VAL A 164 -8.29 0.52 6.08
CA VAL A 164 -7.63 1.62 6.79
C VAL A 164 -8.56 2.23 7.86
N ASN A 165 -9.83 2.47 7.53
CA ASN A 165 -10.83 3.01 8.46
C ASN A 165 -11.21 2.04 9.60
N SER A 166 -10.84 0.76 9.50
CA SER A 166 -11.10 -0.23 10.54
C SER A 166 -9.88 -0.49 11.42
N MET A 167 -8.73 0.13 11.14
CA MET A 167 -7.52 -0.02 11.95
C MET A 167 -7.71 0.65 13.31
N SER A 168 -7.25 -0.04 14.36
CA SER A 168 -6.99 0.60 15.64
C SER A 168 -5.96 1.73 15.48
N TYR A 169 -5.88 2.59 16.49
CA TYR A 169 -4.88 3.66 16.52
C TYR A 169 -3.47 3.09 16.39
N GLU A 170 -3.16 2.05 17.16
CA GLU A 170 -1.84 1.40 17.18
C GLU A 170 -1.47 0.80 15.83
N GLU A 171 -2.39 0.08 15.17
CA GLU A 171 -2.19 -0.48 13.83
C GLU A 171 -1.96 0.62 12.80
N PHE A 172 -2.74 1.70 12.86
CA PHE A 172 -2.61 2.82 11.94
C PHE A 172 -1.24 3.51 12.09
N ILE A 173 -0.77 3.74 13.31
CA ILE A 173 0.56 4.31 13.54
C ILE A 173 1.67 3.35 13.13
N SER A 174 1.53 2.06 13.42
CA SER A 174 2.49 1.06 12.98
C SER A 174 2.62 1.02 11.45
N LYS A 175 1.51 1.23 10.72
CA LYS A 175 1.48 1.14 9.26
C LYS A 175 1.87 2.45 8.58
N PHE A 176 1.35 3.57 9.05
CA PHE A 176 1.49 4.89 8.42
C PHE A 176 2.48 5.82 9.13
N GLY A 177 3.08 5.40 10.25
CA GLY A 177 3.93 6.25 11.09
C GLY A 177 5.20 6.78 10.43
N ASN A 178 5.64 6.19 9.31
CA ASN A 178 6.81 6.64 8.55
C ASN A 178 6.47 7.22 7.17
N VAL A 179 5.20 7.57 6.89
CA VAL A 179 4.84 8.26 5.63
C VAL A 179 5.44 9.68 5.57
N VAL A 180 5.67 10.28 6.74
CA VAL A 180 6.59 11.41 6.90
C VAL A 180 7.78 10.87 7.69
N GLU A 181 8.99 11.02 7.14
CA GLU A 181 10.20 10.41 7.70
C GLU A 181 10.34 10.69 9.20
N HIS A 182 10.45 9.63 9.99
CA HIS A 182 10.59 9.65 11.45
C HIS A 182 9.54 10.49 12.20
N CYS A 183 8.37 10.74 11.60
CA CYS A 183 7.32 11.59 12.17
C CYS A 183 5.98 10.85 12.33
N SER A 184 5.93 9.93 13.29
CA SER A 184 4.69 9.20 13.62
C SER A 184 3.58 10.11 14.14
N LEU A 185 3.93 11.31 14.64
CA LEU A 185 2.96 12.32 15.08
C LEU A 185 2.04 12.77 13.93
N CYS A 186 2.53 12.85 12.69
CA CYS A 186 1.69 13.19 11.54
C CYS A 186 0.57 12.16 11.35
N ALA A 187 0.91 10.86 11.40
CA ALA A 187 -0.08 9.79 11.32
C ALA A 187 -1.04 9.82 12.52
N ALA A 188 -0.52 10.08 13.74
CA ALA A 188 -1.32 10.17 14.96
C ALA A 188 -2.33 11.31 14.94
N ALA A 189 -1.94 12.47 14.46
CA ALA A 189 -2.82 13.62 14.35
C ALA A 189 -3.96 13.35 13.36
N VAL A 190 -3.64 12.74 12.21
CA VAL A 190 -4.59 12.53 11.12
C VAL A 190 -5.52 11.35 11.38
N TRP A 191 -5.13 10.36 12.20
CA TRP A 191 -6.03 9.25 12.55
C TRP A 191 -7.36 9.73 13.12
N ARG A 192 -7.37 10.84 13.88
CA ARG A 192 -8.61 11.43 14.45
C ARG A 192 -9.62 11.93 13.42
N GLU A 193 -9.20 12.08 12.16
CA GLU A 193 -10.03 12.52 11.04
C GLU A 193 -10.74 11.34 10.34
N HIS A 194 -10.58 10.11 10.85
CA HIS A 194 -11.27 8.94 10.31
C HIS A 194 -12.81 9.06 10.50
N PRO A 195 -13.64 8.49 9.59
CA PRO A 195 -13.27 7.70 8.42
C PRO A 195 -12.88 8.55 7.20
N PHE A 196 -11.95 8.04 6.40
CA PHE A 196 -11.53 8.60 5.12
C PHE A 196 -12.37 7.99 3.97
N ASN A 197 -12.73 8.81 2.98
CA ASN A 197 -13.44 8.35 1.78
C ASN A 197 -12.52 7.61 0.80
N ASP A 198 -11.27 8.06 0.70
CA ASP A 198 -10.24 7.48 -0.15
C ASP A 198 -8.83 7.85 0.37
N VAL A 199 -7.80 7.27 -0.25
CA VAL A 199 -6.40 7.53 0.11
C VAL A 199 -5.99 8.98 -0.19
N ALA A 200 -6.59 9.59 -1.21
CA ALA A 200 -6.33 11.00 -1.53
C ALA A 200 -6.83 11.93 -0.43
N GLN A 201 -7.91 11.59 0.28
CA GLN A 201 -8.38 12.32 1.45
C GLN A 201 -7.39 12.16 2.62
N LEU A 202 -6.91 10.95 2.89
CA LEU A 202 -5.86 10.72 3.89
C LEU A 202 -4.61 11.57 3.60
N SER A 203 -4.13 11.56 2.36
CA SER A 203 -3.01 12.40 1.90
C SER A 203 -3.29 13.90 2.10
N ARG A 204 -4.50 14.37 1.79
CA ARG A 204 -4.91 15.77 2.03
C ARG A 204 -4.94 16.15 3.52
N HIS A 205 -5.36 15.25 4.42
CA HIS A 205 -5.33 15.53 5.85
C HIS A 205 -3.89 15.65 6.38
N ILE A 206 -2.97 14.81 5.92
CA ILE A 206 -1.53 14.92 6.27
C ILE A 206 -0.95 16.21 5.71
N ALA A 207 -1.24 16.56 4.45
CA ALA A 207 -0.83 17.82 3.85
C ALA A 207 -1.33 19.03 4.65
N LYS A 208 -2.60 19.02 5.03
CA LYS A 208 -3.20 20.07 5.86
C LYS A 208 -2.51 20.17 7.23
N PHE A 209 -2.25 19.05 7.90
CA PHE A 209 -1.54 19.04 9.17
C PHE A 209 -0.18 19.73 9.05
N ILE A 210 0.60 19.42 7.99
CA ILE A 210 1.91 20.05 7.73
C ILE A 210 1.74 21.55 7.42
N ASP A 211 0.74 21.92 6.63
CA ASP A 211 0.47 23.32 6.26
C ASP A 211 0.08 24.17 7.47
N ASP A 212 -0.66 23.61 8.42
CA ASP A 212 -1.09 24.29 9.65
C ASP A 212 0.05 24.45 10.69
N LEU A 213 1.18 23.74 10.54
CA LEU A 213 2.32 23.90 11.47
C LEU A 213 2.92 25.32 11.37
N PRO A 214 3.39 25.89 12.49
CA PRO A 214 4.23 27.09 12.43
C PRO A 214 5.51 26.80 11.62
N LEU A 215 6.20 27.87 11.17
CA LEU A 215 7.43 27.74 10.38
C LEU A 215 8.46 26.81 11.05
N SER A 216 8.65 26.97 12.37
CA SER A 216 9.53 26.11 13.17
C SER A 216 9.12 24.63 13.20
N GLY A 217 7.82 24.34 13.11
CA GLY A 217 7.30 22.97 12.99
C GLY A 217 7.61 22.36 11.63
N LYS A 218 7.45 23.14 10.54
CA LYS A 218 7.86 22.73 9.19
C LYS A 218 9.36 22.43 9.13
N GLU A 219 10.19 23.31 9.67
CA GLU A 219 11.63 23.07 9.80
C GLU A 219 11.94 21.82 10.64
N GLY A 220 11.19 21.59 11.72
CA GLY A 220 11.30 20.39 12.55
C GLY A 220 11.12 19.11 11.75
N ILE A 221 10.10 19.05 10.88
CA ILE A 221 9.88 17.92 9.96
C ILE A 221 11.05 17.75 8.99
N LEU A 222 11.57 18.86 8.45
CA LEU A 222 12.72 18.80 7.53
C LEU A 222 13.96 18.22 8.20
N ARG A 223 14.20 18.55 9.49
CA ARG A 223 15.33 18.02 10.27
C ARG A 223 15.26 16.51 10.52
N LEU A 224 14.08 15.90 10.41
CA LEU A 224 13.94 14.45 10.53
C LEU A 224 14.44 13.69 9.29
N HIS A 225 14.59 14.37 8.15
CA HIS A 225 14.99 13.72 6.92
C HIS A 225 16.52 13.51 6.84
N PRO A 226 16.99 12.37 6.35
CA PRO A 226 18.41 12.14 6.13
C PRO A 226 18.93 12.96 4.94
N ASP A 227 20.22 13.32 4.98
CA ASP A 227 20.89 13.93 3.82
C ASP A 227 20.88 12.97 2.62
N LEU A 228 20.58 13.51 1.43
CA LEU A 228 20.73 12.80 0.16
C LEU A 228 22.21 12.49 -0.11
N ALA A 229 22.51 11.22 -0.39
CA ALA A 229 23.87 10.68 -0.54
C ALA A 229 24.81 10.93 0.66
N GLY A 230 24.24 11.25 1.83
CA GLY A 230 25.00 11.57 3.04
C GLY A 230 25.58 10.35 3.76
N ARG A 231 26.19 10.58 4.93
CA ARG A 231 26.86 9.53 5.71
C ARG A 231 25.94 8.39 6.13
N ILE A 232 24.69 8.68 6.51
CA ILE A 232 23.71 7.66 6.90
C ILE A 232 23.42 6.73 5.72
N ALA A 233 23.25 7.27 4.52
CA ALA A 233 23.07 6.50 3.28
C ALA A 233 24.26 5.57 3.01
N GLN A 234 25.48 6.09 3.17
CA GLN A 234 26.72 5.31 2.94
C GLN A 234 26.89 4.18 3.95
N SER A 235 26.48 4.39 5.20
CA SER A 235 26.51 3.36 6.25
C SER A 235 25.35 2.36 6.18
N GLY A 236 24.41 2.52 5.23
CA GLY A 236 23.23 1.66 5.12
C GLY A 236 22.20 1.86 6.25
N GLY A 237 22.27 2.97 6.99
CA GLY A 237 21.42 3.26 8.15
C GLY A 237 20.12 4.01 7.84
N LEU A 238 19.73 4.10 6.57
CA LEU A 238 18.48 4.76 6.16
C LEU A 238 17.27 3.88 6.49
N THR A 239 16.10 4.51 6.64
CA THR A 239 14.82 3.79 6.59
C THR A 239 14.65 3.09 5.25
N LYS A 240 13.83 2.04 5.21
CA LYS A 240 13.55 1.28 3.98
C LYS A 240 13.03 2.19 2.87
N GLU A 241 12.16 3.13 3.22
CA GLU A 241 11.58 4.11 2.30
C GLU A 241 12.67 5.03 1.73
N SER A 242 13.47 5.65 2.61
CA SER A 242 14.57 6.54 2.20
C SER A 242 15.62 5.81 1.35
N THR A 243 15.95 4.55 1.65
CA THR A 243 16.84 3.72 0.82
C THR A 243 16.29 3.56 -0.60
N ASN A 244 15.02 3.20 -0.74
CA ASN A 244 14.38 2.99 -2.04
C ASN A 244 14.29 4.29 -2.83
N GLU A 245 13.92 5.39 -2.17
CA GLU A 245 13.80 6.72 -2.76
C GLU A 245 15.15 7.20 -3.33
N GLN A 246 16.22 7.13 -2.54
CA GLN A 246 17.55 7.53 -2.99
C GLN A 246 18.09 6.63 -4.12
N LYS A 247 17.82 5.32 -4.04
CA LYS A 247 18.16 4.38 -5.11
C LYS A 247 17.45 4.72 -6.41
N SER A 248 16.16 5.04 -6.37
CA SER A 248 15.35 5.37 -7.56
C SER A 248 15.81 6.64 -8.29
N ALA A 249 16.45 7.56 -7.55
CA ALA A 249 17.03 8.79 -8.08
C ALA A 249 18.43 8.60 -8.70
N GLY A 250 19.02 7.41 -8.57
CA GLY A 250 20.37 7.10 -9.04
C GLY A 250 21.48 7.65 -8.14
N LEU A 251 21.20 7.90 -6.85
CA LEU A 251 22.20 8.45 -5.92
C LEU A 251 23.24 7.42 -5.47
N ASN A 252 22.93 6.12 -5.62
CA ASN A 252 23.90 5.05 -5.35
C ASN A 252 25.01 5.01 -6.41
N ASP A 253 24.70 5.43 -7.63
CA ASP A 253 25.59 5.38 -8.80
C ASP A 253 26.35 6.70 -9.02
N MET A 254 26.47 7.52 -7.98
CA MET A 254 27.27 8.75 -8.04
C MET A 254 28.76 8.42 -8.17
N THR A 255 29.50 9.25 -8.89
CA THR A 255 30.98 9.23 -8.84
C THR A 255 31.46 9.85 -7.53
N ASP A 256 32.73 9.66 -7.20
CA ASP A 256 33.29 10.23 -5.98
C ASP A 256 33.33 11.77 -6.01
N ASP A 257 33.58 12.37 -7.19
CA ASP A 257 33.49 13.81 -7.40
C ASP A 257 32.07 14.35 -7.20
N GLU A 258 31.06 13.64 -7.73
CA GLU A 258 29.66 14.00 -7.52
C GLU A 258 29.28 13.89 -6.04
N ARG A 259 29.75 12.85 -5.33
CA ARG A 259 29.52 12.68 -3.89
C ARG A 259 30.18 13.79 -3.08
N MET A 260 31.43 14.16 -3.40
CA MET A 260 32.12 15.27 -2.74
C MET A 260 31.37 16.59 -2.96
N LYS A 261 30.93 16.86 -4.20
CA LYS A 261 30.10 18.04 -4.51
C LYS A 261 28.81 18.04 -3.69
N MET A 262 28.06 16.93 -3.69
CA MET A 262 26.80 16.80 -2.96
C MET A 262 26.98 17.01 -1.45
N ASN A 263 28.01 16.42 -0.85
CA ASN A 263 28.30 16.58 0.58
C ASN A 263 28.62 18.04 0.93
N ARG A 264 29.48 18.70 0.16
CA ARG A 264 29.81 20.12 0.36
C ARG A 264 28.55 20.98 0.29
N MET A 265 27.68 20.72 -0.68
CA MET A 265 26.48 21.53 -0.84
C MET A 265 25.43 21.25 0.23
N ASN A 266 25.27 19.99 0.67
CA ASN A 266 24.43 19.66 1.83
C ASN A 266 24.91 20.38 3.09
N GLU A 267 26.22 20.48 3.32
CA GLU A 267 26.80 21.24 4.44
C GLU A 267 26.48 22.73 4.33
N GLN A 268 26.70 23.35 3.17
CA GLN A 268 26.36 24.76 2.92
C GLN A 268 24.85 25.02 3.11
N TYR A 269 24.02 24.11 2.63
CA TYR A 269 22.58 24.20 2.75
C TYR A 269 22.13 24.16 4.21
N LYS A 270 22.63 23.20 4.99
CA LYS A 270 22.35 23.10 6.43
C LYS A 270 22.89 24.29 7.21
N GLN A 271 24.06 24.81 6.86
CA GLN A 271 24.60 26.03 7.48
C GLN A 271 23.70 27.24 7.23
N LYS A 272 23.14 27.37 6.02
CA LYS A 272 22.26 28.50 5.67
C LYS A 272 20.88 28.39 6.31
N PHE A 273 20.25 27.22 6.25
CA PHE A 273 18.83 27.07 6.57
C PHE A 273 18.56 26.35 7.90
N GLY A 274 19.55 25.66 8.47
CA GLY A 274 19.39 24.94 9.74
C GLY A 274 18.58 23.63 9.63
N PHE A 275 18.36 23.13 8.41
CA PHE A 275 17.73 21.84 8.12
C PHE A 275 18.28 21.22 6.81
N PRO A 276 18.18 19.89 6.63
CA PRO A 276 18.63 19.18 5.43
C PRO A 276 17.93 19.64 4.14
N PHE A 277 18.59 19.46 3.00
CA PHE A 277 17.95 19.63 1.70
C PHE A 277 16.99 18.45 1.44
N VAL A 278 15.69 18.75 1.36
CA VAL A 278 14.65 17.76 1.07
C VAL A 278 14.07 18.02 -0.32
N ILE A 279 14.06 16.98 -1.15
CA ILE A 279 13.39 16.95 -2.45
C ILE A 279 12.79 15.56 -2.66
N CYS A 280 11.67 15.47 -3.38
CA CYS A 280 11.05 14.19 -3.72
C CYS A 280 11.95 13.42 -4.70
N ALA A 281 12.83 12.57 -4.18
CA ALA A 281 13.84 11.84 -4.95
C ALA A 281 13.20 10.96 -6.03
N ARG A 282 12.04 10.35 -5.79
CA ARG A 282 11.32 9.55 -6.79
C ARG A 282 10.86 10.36 -8.02
N GLN A 283 10.72 11.68 -7.89
CA GLN A 283 10.34 12.57 -8.99
C GLN A 283 11.54 13.29 -9.63
N ASN A 284 12.76 13.04 -9.14
CA ASN A 284 13.94 13.77 -9.58
C ASN A 284 15.13 12.82 -9.78
N LYS A 285 15.83 12.95 -10.91
CA LYS A 285 17.09 12.23 -11.12
C LYS A 285 18.26 13.06 -10.57
N LYS A 286 19.39 12.39 -10.31
CA LYS A 286 20.64 12.99 -9.81
C LYS A 286 20.94 14.41 -10.31
N ALA A 287 20.88 14.64 -11.62
CA ALA A 287 21.16 15.96 -12.21
C ALA A 287 20.17 17.04 -11.75
N ALA A 288 18.86 16.74 -11.77
CA ALA A 288 17.82 17.65 -11.30
C ALA A 288 17.89 17.91 -9.78
N ILE A 289 18.36 16.93 -9.00
CA ILE A 289 18.59 17.09 -7.56
C ILE A 289 19.70 18.12 -7.32
N LEU A 290 20.84 17.98 -8.00
CA LEU A 290 21.96 18.92 -7.87
C LEU A 290 21.58 20.34 -8.33
N GLU A 291 20.90 20.47 -9.47
CA GLU A 291 20.40 21.76 -9.95
C GLU A 291 19.38 22.37 -8.98
N GLY A 292 18.45 21.55 -8.47
CA GLY A 292 17.47 21.97 -7.47
C GLY A 292 18.13 22.51 -6.21
N LEU A 293 19.23 21.88 -5.77
CA LEU A 293 19.99 22.26 -4.60
C LEU A 293 20.77 23.58 -4.82
N GLU A 294 21.43 23.74 -5.98
CA GLU A 294 22.06 25.02 -6.38
C GLU A 294 21.06 26.17 -6.43
N ARG A 295 19.91 25.94 -7.08
CA ARG A 295 18.88 26.96 -7.22
C ARG A 295 18.30 27.37 -5.86
N ARG A 296 17.93 26.39 -5.04
CA ARG A 296 17.27 26.60 -3.74
C ARG A 296 18.18 27.22 -2.68
N LEU A 297 19.50 27.10 -2.82
CA LEU A 297 20.46 27.87 -2.01
C LEU A 297 20.27 29.39 -2.15
N ASN A 298 19.59 29.90 -3.18
CA ASN A 298 19.30 31.33 -3.35
C ASN A 298 18.00 31.79 -2.67
N ASN A 299 17.18 30.88 -2.14
CA ASN A 299 15.93 31.21 -1.47
C ASN A 299 16.15 31.93 -0.13
N SER A 300 15.13 32.65 0.33
CA SER A 300 15.03 33.06 1.75
C SER A 300 14.75 31.85 2.65
N ALA A 301 15.05 31.95 3.94
CA ALA A 301 14.82 30.84 4.88
C ALA A 301 13.33 30.43 4.96
N GLU A 302 12.42 31.41 4.97
CA GLU A 302 10.98 31.16 4.99
C GLU A 302 10.49 30.48 3.71
N GLN A 303 10.90 31.00 2.54
CA GLN A 303 10.57 30.38 1.25
C GLN A 303 11.08 28.95 1.17
N GLU A 304 12.26 28.69 1.72
CA GLU A 304 12.88 27.38 1.66
C GLU A 304 12.20 26.38 2.60
N ALA A 305 11.82 26.79 3.81
CA ALA A 305 11.06 25.93 4.72
C ALA A 305 9.70 25.53 4.11
N ILE A 306 9.01 26.45 3.44
CA ILE A 306 7.77 26.17 2.70
C ILE A 306 8.03 25.23 1.52
N THR A 307 9.09 25.49 0.75
CA THR A 307 9.47 24.66 -0.40
C THR A 307 9.81 23.23 0.04
N GLY A 308 10.62 23.06 1.07
CA GLY A 308 10.93 21.77 1.66
C GLY A 308 9.68 21.05 2.16
N ALA A 309 8.78 21.73 2.88
CA ALA A 309 7.54 21.12 3.34
C ALA A 309 6.65 20.64 2.19
N ASN A 310 6.62 21.36 1.05
CA ASN A 310 5.94 20.90 -0.16
C ASN A 310 6.58 19.65 -0.76
N GLU A 311 7.91 19.52 -0.71
CA GLU A 311 8.60 18.28 -1.12
C GLU A 311 8.28 17.10 -0.19
N VAL A 312 8.20 17.33 1.13
CA VAL A 312 7.76 16.32 2.11
C VAL A 312 6.35 15.83 1.79
N LYS A 313 5.41 16.72 1.43
CA LYS A 313 4.05 16.32 1.03
C LYS A 313 4.05 15.40 -0.19
N LYS A 314 4.93 15.64 -1.18
CA LYS A 314 5.08 14.75 -2.35
C LYS A 314 5.65 13.39 -1.96
N ILE A 315 6.65 13.36 -1.08
CA ILE A 315 7.22 12.11 -0.56
C ILE A 315 6.14 11.31 0.17
N CYS A 316 5.40 11.97 1.06
CA CYS A 316 4.31 11.37 1.82
C CYS A 316 3.23 10.77 0.91
N ASP A 317 2.81 11.48 -0.14
CA ASP A 317 1.80 10.97 -1.08
C ASP A 317 2.28 9.69 -1.78
N LEU A 318 3.55 9.64 -2.18
CA LEU A 318 4.14 8.46 -2.80
C LEU A 318 4.27 7.29 -1.82
N ARG A 319 4.69 7.54 -0.57
CA ARG A 319 4.77 6.51 0.48
C ARG A 319 3.39 5.97 0.85
N LEU A 320 2.37 6.83 0.94
CA LEU A 320 0.99 6.40 1.14
C LEU A 320 0.55 5.48 0.01
N ARG A 321 0.80 5.86 -1.25
CA ARG A 321 0.52 5.02 -2.41
C ARG A 321 1.25 3.69 -2.36
N ASP A 322 2.52 3.64 -1.97
CA ASP A 322 3.23 2.36 -1.83
C ASP A 322 2.59 1.44 -0.76
N ILE A 323 2.02 2.03 0.28
CA ILE A 323 1.34 1.29 1.35
C ILE A 323 -0.04 0.77 0.90
N VAL A 324 -0.78 1.58 0.13
CA VAL A 324 -2.16 1.27 -0.27
C VAL A 324 -2.27 0.56 -1.63
N ASP A 325 -1.30 0.80 -2.50
CA ASP A 325 -1.13 0.28 -3.85
C ASP A 325 0.37 -0.01 -4.09
N PRO A 326 0.88 -1.13 -3.54
CA PRO A 326 2.30 -1.52 -3.63
C PRO A 326 2.81 -1.75 -5.05
N THR A 327 1.94 -1.70 -6.06
CA THR A 327 2.27 -1.93 -7.46
C THR A 327 2.51 -0.65 -8.25
N SER A 328 2.01 0.50 -7.76
CA SER A 328 2.26 1.83 -8.35
C SER A 328 3.72 2.30 -8.21
N SER A 329 4.51 1.65 -7.35
CA SER A 329 5.90 1.99 -7.04
C SER A 329 6.92 1.65 -8.12
N LYS A 330 6.51 0.95 -9.18
CA LYS A 330 7.39 0.45 -10.26
C LYS A 330 7.47 1.35 -11.51
N LEU A 331 6.79 2.49 -11.52
CA LEU A 331 6.84 3.48 -12.59
C LEU A 331 7.93 4.54 -12.38
#